data_AF-E0Q5Y0-F1
#
_entry.id   AF-E0Q5Y0-F1
#
_cell.length_a   1.000
_cell.length_b   1.000
_cell.length_c   1.000
_cell.angle_alpha   90.00
_cell.angle_beta   90.00
_cell.angle_gamma   90.00
#
_symmetry.space_group_name_H-M   'P 1'
#
loop_
_entity.id
_entity.type
_entity.pdbx_description
1 polymer ?
#
loop_
_entity_poly.entity_id
_entity_poly.type
_entity_poly.pdbx_seq_one_letter_code
_entity_poly.pdbx_strand_id
1 'polypeptide(L)'
;MTDERMIEAQIYERLSKVIDPELGRSVTDLGMIASIDATPVTGEDNTYDVTVAVELTVEGCPLSQTITNQINGAVASYPDATLQPHIEVGSMSHDKLTQLVAGLKAERKQNPFNKPGIKTRIFAIASGKGGVGKSSVTANLAATFAALGYDTAAIDADIYGFSLPRLFGVHTQPTNLNGMLMPVTAWGVKMISIGMFAGADRAILWRGPRLQRSLEQFLSDVWWGEPDVLLLDLAPGTGDMAISVAQALPNAELVVVTTPQPSASDIAVRSGLVALQVPMKVRGVVENMSYFEHRGERLKIFGEGGGERVSLQLSQNLGYEVPLLAQLPLEPELRETGEAGRPAVLTEEGALRTDGLGATFRQLAESLMRVPLR
;
A
#
# COMPACT_ATOMS: atom_id res chain seq x y z
N MET A 1 4.17 -37.74 29.62
CA MET A 1 3.50 -36.46 29.32
C MET A 1 2.20 -36.84 28.67
N THR A 2 1.09 -36.36 29.22
CA THR A 2 -0.27 -36.65 28.77
C THR A 2 -0.44 -36.24 27.30
N ASP A 3 -1.16 -37.03 26.50
CA ASP A 3 -1.36 -36.80 25.05
C ASP A 3 -1.95 -35.40 24.79
N GLU A 4 -2.79 -34.91 25.71
CA GLU A 4 -3.38 -33.57 25.70
C GLU A 4 -2.31 -32.46 25.64
N ARG A 5 -1.29 -32.51 26.50
CA ARG A 5 -0.23 -31.50 26.53
C ARG A 5 0.64 -31.52 25.28
N MET A 6 0.77 -32.69 24.65
CA MET A 6 1.49 -32.82 23.39
C MET A 6 0.69 -32.18 22.25
N ILE A 7 -0.62 -32.43 22.22
CA ILE A 7 -1.57 -31.83 21.27
C ILE A 7 -1.55 -30.30 21.41
N GLU A 8 -1.68 -29.77 22.63
CA GLU A 8 -1.64 -28.32 22.90
C GLU A 8 -0.36 -27.66 22.35
N ALA A 9 0.81 -28.26 22.63
CA ALA A 9 2.10 -27.75 22.17
C ALA A 9 2.23 -27.77 20.63
N GLN A 10 1.79 -28.84 19.99
CA GLN A 10 1.84 -28.97 18.54
C GLN A 10 0.82 -28.07 17.83
N ILE A 11 -0.34 -27.82 18.45
CA ILE A 11 -1.27 -26.80 17.97
C ILE A 11 -0.62 -25.43 18.06
N TYR A 12 -0.02 -25.07 19.20
CA TYR A 12 0.67 -23.79 19.34
C TYR A 12 1.73 -23.59 18.24
N GLU A 13 2.54 -24.61 17.96
CA GLU A 13 3.52 -24.57 16.87
C GLU A 13 2.86 -24.42 15.49
N ARG A 14 1.71 -25.03 15.24
CA ARG A 14 0.94 -24.82 14.00
C ARG A 14 0.39 -23.40 13.89
N LEU A 15 -0.08 -22.83 15.00
CA LEU A 15 -0.60 -21.46 15.04
C LEU A 15 0.50 -20.41 14.76
N SER A 16 1.78 -20.75 14.87
CA SER A 16 2.88 -19.88 14.42
C SER A 16 2.84 -19.55 12.92
N LYS A 17 2.07 -20.29 12.11
CA LYS A 17 1.87 -20.04 10.68
C LYS A 17 0.64 -19.20 10.38
N VAL A 18 -0.21 -18.95 11.37
CA VAL A 18 -1.41 -18.12 11.24
C VAL A 18 -0.98 -16.66 11.40
N ILE A 19 -1.14 -15.86 10.35
CA ILE A 19 -0.65 -14.48 10.29
C ILE A 19 -1.80 -13.51 10.55
N ASP A 20 -1.59 -12.59 11.49
CA ASP A 20 -2.48 -11.45 11.68
C ASP A 20 -2.40 -10.55 10.43
N PRO A 21 -3.51 -10.33 9.71
CA PRO A 21 -3.51 -9.58 8.46
C PRO A 21 -3.23 -8.08 8.64
N GLU A 22 -3.42 -7.52 9.84
CA GLU A 22 -3.13 -6.11 10.11
C GLU A 22 -1.65 -5.89 10.42
N LEU A 23 -1.06 -6.79 11.22
CA LEU A 23 0.30 -6.67 11.72
C LEU A 23 1.34 -7.45 10.89
N GLY A 24 0.92 -8.43 10.09
CA GLY A 24 1.80 -9.24 9.25
C GLY A 24 2.74 -10.17 10.06
N ARG A 25 2.40 -10.43 11.33
CA ARG A 25 3.15 -11.32 12.24
C ARG A 25 2.25 -12.47 12.69
N SER A 26 2.86 -13.55 13.18
CA SER A 26 2.08 -14.69 13.64
C SER A 26 1.26 -14.36 14.89
N VAL A 27 0.08 -14.97 15.03
CA VAL A 27 -0.77 -14.81 16.22
C VAL A 27 -0.06 -15.24 17.50
N THR A 28 0.92 -16.14 17.41
CA THR A 28 1.77 -16.54 18.55
C THR A 28 2.82 -15.49 18.89
N ASP A 29 3.51 -14.90 17.90
CA ASP A 29 4.51 -13.84 18.12
C ASP A 29 3.90 -12.57 18.70
N LEU A 30 2.64 -12.30 18.31
CA LEU A 30 1.84 -11.18 18.82
C LEU A 30 1.27 -11.46 20.21
N GLY A 31 1.43 -12.68 20.73
CA GLY A 31 0.86 -13.10 22.01
C GLY A 31 -0.67 -13.12 22.00
N MET A 32 -1.32 -13.30 20.85
CA MET A 32 -2.78 -13.33 20.73
C MET A 32 -3.38 -14.62 21.28
N ILE A 33 -2.62 -15.72 21.31
CA ILE A 33 -3.08 -16.98 21.89
C ILE A 33 -2.95 -16.93 23.41
N ALA A 34 -4.08 -16.87 24.12
CA ALA A 34 -4.14 -16.79 25.58
C ALA A 34 -4.05 -18.19 26.23
N SER A 35 -4.78 -19.16 25.69
CA SER A 35 -4.70 -20.57 26.08
C SER A 35 -5.07 -21.50 24.93
N ILE A 36 -4.61 -22.74 25.04
CA ILE A 36 -5.06 -23.88 24.23
C ILE A 36 -5.31 -24.98 25.24
N ASP A 37 -6.54 -25.49 25.27
CA ASP A 37 -6.99 -26.50 26.21
C ASP A 37 -7.56 -27.68 25.42
N ALA A 38 -6.93 -28.85 25.52
CA ALA A 38 -7.37 -30.07 24.83
C ALA A 38 -8.01 -31.07 25.81
N THR A 39 -9.25 -31.50 25.54
CA THR A 39 -9.97 -32.48 26.37
C THR A 39 -10.44 -33.68 25.54
N PRO A 40 -10.18 -34.92 25.97
CA PRO A 40 -10.63 -36.10 25.24
C PRO A 40 -12.16 -36.20 25.21
N VAL A 41 -12.72 -36.55 24.06
CA VAL A 41 -14.16 -36.74 23.88
C VAL A 41 -14.56 -38.10 24.46
N THR A 42 -15.53 -38.09 25.38
CA THR A 42 -15.96 -39.34 26.02
C THR A 42 -16.71 -40.23 25.03
N GLY A 43 -16.18 -41.42 24.78
CA GLY A 43 -16.81 -42.42 23.91
C GLY A 43 -16.33 -42.43 22.46
N GLU A 44 -15.34 -41.61 22.10
CA GLU A 44 -14.67 -41.63 20.81
C GLU A 44 -13.16 -41.85 20.99
N ASP A 45 -12.60 -42.80 20.24
CA ASP A 45 -11.15 -43.07 20.30
C ASP A 45 -10.38 -42.01 19.50
N ASN A 46 -9.35 -41.44 20.12
CA ASN A 46 -8.44 -40.47 19.50
C ASN A 46 -9.13 -39.20 18.96
N THR A 47 -10.22 -38.78 19.63
CA THR A 47 -10.91 -37.50 19.38
C THR A 47 -10.77 -36.58 20.58
N TYR A 48 -10.48 -35.31 20.34
CA TYR A 48 -10.33 -34.28 21.37
C TYR A 48 -11.13 -33.02 21.01
N ASP A 49 -11.82 -32.45 22.00
CA ASP A 49 -12.31 -31.08 21.96
C ASP A 49 -11.14 -30.15 22.27
N VAL A 50 -10.95 -29.13 21.44
CA VAL A 50 -9.85 -28.17 21.59
C VAL A 50 -10.42 -26.77 21.66
N THR A 51 -10.27 -26.13 22.82
CA THR A 51 -10.61 -24.72 22.98
C THR A 51 -9.37 -23.87 22.81
N VAL A 52 -9.41 -22.92 21.87
CA VAL A 52 -8.36 -21.93 21.66
C VAL A 52 -8.90 -20.55 22.04
N ALA A 53 -8.35 -19.97 23.11
CA ALA A 53 -8.67 -18.62 23.52
C ALA A 53 -7.76 -17.62 22.80
N VAL A 54 -8.36 -16.70 22.04
CA VAL A 54 -7.67 -15.72 21.20
C VAL A 54 -8.05 -14.31 21.64
N GLU A 55 -7.05 -13.51 22.01
CA GLU A 55 -7.20 -12.10 22.36
C GLU A 55 -6.81 -11.21 21.17
N LEU A 56 -7.78 -10.44 20.68
CA LEU A 56 -7.57 -9.51 19.57
C LEU A 56 -7.08 -8.14 20.05
N THR A 57 -6.31 -7.46 19.18
CA THR A 57 -5.80 -6.11 19.42
C THR A 57 -6.89 -5.03 19.32
N VAL A 58 -7.95 -5.30 18.55
CA VAL A 58 -9.08 -4.40 18.31
C VAL A 58 -10.39 -5.17 18.48
N GLU A 59 -11.28 -4.63 19.31
CA GLU A 59 -12.62 -5.19 19.53
C GLU A 59 -13.51 -5.00 18.29
N GLY A 60 -14.22 -6.05 17.87
CA GLY A 60 -15.15 -5.98 16.74
C GLY A 60 -14.49 -5.83 15.36
N CYS A 61 -13.19 -6.10 15.22
CA CYS A 61 -12.50 -6.04 13.93
C CYS A 61 -13.10 -7.08 12.95
N PRO A 62 -13.51 -6.70 11.73
CA PRO A 62 -14.03 -7.64 10.72
C PRO A 62 -13.03 -8.76 10.36
N LEU A 63 -11.74 -8.49 10.53
CA LEU A 63 -10.65 -9.43 10.27
C LEU A 63 -10.55 -10.54 11.34
N SER A 64 -11.25 -10.42 12.47
CA SER A 64 -11.39 -11.48 13.47
C SER A 64 -11.90 -12.77 12.86
N GLN A 65 -12.86 -12.69 11.94
CA GLN A 65 -13.39 -13.87 11.24
C GLN A 65 -12.30 -14.57 10.42
N THR A 66 -11.43 -13.81 9.77
CA THR A 66 -10.31 -14.35 8.98
C THR A 66 -9.33 -15.10 9.87
N ILE A 67 -8.94 -14.50 11.00
CA ILE A 67 -8.03 -15.12 11.97
C ILE A 67 -8.66 -16.40 12.53
N THR A 68 -9.91 -16.33 12.99
CA THR A 68 -10.67 -17.47 13.51
C THR A 68 -10.76 -18.60 12.48
N ASN A 69 -11.02 -18.29 11.21
CA ASN A 69 -11.08 -19.30 10.15
C ASN A 69 -9.71 -19.96 9.90
N GLN A 70 -8.62 -19.19 9.93
CA GLN A 70 -7.26 -19.74 9.78
C GLN A 70 -6.86 -20.62 10.96
N ILE A 71 -7.20 -20.21 12.19
CA ILE A 71 -6.97 -21.01 13.40
C ILE A 71 -7.77 -22.32 13.32
N ASN A 72 -9.06 -22.26 12.97
CA ASN A 72 -9.89 -23.45 12.76
C ASN A 72 -9.26 -24.40 11.75
N GLY A 73 -8.81 -23.90 10.59
CA GLY A 73 -8.14 -24.72 9.58
C GLY A 73 -6.82 -25.33 10.07
N ALA A 74 -6.04 -24.59 10.86
CA ALA A 74 -4.78 -25.06 11.42
C ALA A 74 -4.98 -26.18 12.45
N VAL A 75 -6.03 -26.08 13.29
CA VAL A 75 -6.41 -27.11 14.27
C VAL A 75 -7.03 -28.32 13.57
N ALA A 76 -7.98 -28.12 12.64
CA ALA A 76 -8.67 -29.20 11.95
C ALA A 76 -7.75 -30.03 11.02
N SER A 77 -6.60 -29.49 10.61
CA SER A 77 -5.60 -30.19 9.79
C SER A 77 -4.55 -30.96 10.62
N TYR A 78 -4.83 -31.19 11.90
CA TYR A 78 -3.97 -31.98 12.77
C TYR A 78 -4.00 -33.48 12.36
N PRO A 79 -2.84 -34.12 12.12
CA PRO A 79 -2.78 -35.44 11.50
C PRO A 79 -2.91 -36.60 12.49
N ASP A 80 -2.55 -36.37 13.75
CA ASP A 80 -2.35 -37.46 14.72
C ASP A 80 -3.61 -37.79 15.52
N ALA A 81 -4.64 -36.94 15.48
CA ALA A 81 -5.93 -37.11 16.15
C ALA A 81 -7.04 -36.31 15.46
N THR A 82 -8.30 -36.68 15.72
CA THR A 82 -9.46 -35.89 15.28
C THR A 82 -9.69 -34.77 16.28
N LEU A 83 -9.53 -33.51 15.87
CA LEU A 83 -9.72 -32.35 16.74
C LEU A 83 -11.03 -31.63 16.40
N GLN A 84 -11.84 -31.33 17.42
CA GLN A 84 -13.04 -30.50 17.33
C GLN A 84 -12.71 -29.10 17.86
N PRO A 85 -12.50 -28.10 16.98
CA PRO A 85 -12.06 -26.78 17.42
C PRO A 85 -13.21 -25.91 17.94
N HIS A 86 -12.98 -25.26 19.08
CA HIS A 86 -13.78 -24.19 19.63
C HIS A 86 -12.90 -22.95 19.80
N ILE A 87 -13.29 -21.82 19.21
CA ILE A 87 -12.50 -20.59 19.29
C ILE A 87 -13.26 -19.58 20.15
N GLU A 88 -12.63 -19.18 21.25
CA GLU A 88 -13.11 -18.12 22.11
C GLU A 88 -12.38 -16.83 21.76
N VAL A 89 -13.12 -15.81 21.34
CA VAL A 89 -12.55 -14.53 20.92
C VAL A 89 -12.78 -13.49 22.02
N GLY A 90 -11.68 -12.99 22.59
CA GLY A 90 -11.63 -11.89 23.54
C GLY A 90 -10.85 -10.69 23.01
N SER A 91 -10.66 -9.69 23.85
CA SER A 91 -9.82 -8.52 23.58
C SER A 91 -8.62 -8.49 24.53
N MET A 92 -7.48 -8.02 24.02
CA MET A 92 -6.28 -7.85 24.85
C MET A 92 -6.51 -6.82 25.95
N SER A 93 -5.94 -7.09 27.13
CA SER A 93 -5.89 -6.08 28.20
C SER A 93 -5.09 -4.85 27.78
N HIS A 94 -5.38 -3.71 28.40
CA HIS A 94 -4.68 -2.45 28.09
C HIS A 94 -3.16 -2.56 28.29
N ASP A 95 -2.72 -3.27 29.34
CA ASP A 95 -1.30 -3.47 29.64
C ASP A 95 -0.62 -4.34 28.58
N LYS A 96 -1.28 -5.42 28.15
CA LYS A 96 -0.76 -6.32 27.11
C LYS A 96 -0.66 -5.61 25.76
N LEU A 97 -1.68 -4.84 25.38
CA LEU A 97 -1.65 -4.02 24.17
C LEU A 97 -0.54 -2.96 24.23
N THR A 98 -0.34 -2.33 25.39
CA THR A 98 0.74 -1.34 25.59
C THR A 98 2.11 -1.96 25.44
N GLN A 99 2.34 -3.16 26.00
CA GLN A 99 3.60 -3.89 25.85
C GLN A 99 3.85 -4.30 24.39
N LEU A 100 2.82 -4.81 23.70
CA LEU A 100 2.91 -5.15 22.28
C LEU A 100 3.32 -3.94 21.45
N VAL A 101 2.60 -2.81 21.59
CA VAL A 101 2.91 -1.57 20.86
C VAL A 101 4.30 -1.03 21.21
N ALA A 102 4.72 -1.12 22.47
CA ALA A 102 6.07 -0.74 22.89
C ALA A 102 7.15 -1.61 22.21
N GLY A 103 6.93 -2.92 22.10
CA GLY A 103 7.81 -3.84 21.38
C GLY A 103 7.91 -3.48 19.90
N LEU A 104 6.77 -3.31 19.23
CA LEU A 104 6.71 -2.93 17.80
C LEU A 104 7.38 -1.57 17.52
N LYS A 105 7.21 -0.60 18.42
CA LYS A 105 7.89 0.71 18.33
C LYS A 105 9.40 0.61 18.60
N ALA A 106 9.82 -0.23 19.55
CA ALA A 106 11.24 -0.41 19.88
C ALA A 106 12.04 -1.02 18.72
N GLU A 107 11.44 -1.94 17.96
CA GLU A 107 11.99 -2.50 16.71
C GLU A 107 12.16 -1.43 15.60
N ARG A 108 11.48 -0.28 15.73
CA ARG A 108 11.37 0.78 14.72
C ARG A 108 11.86 2.15 15.18
N LYS A 109 12.90 2.21 16.02
CA LYS A 109 13.57 3.47 16.44
C LYS A 109 14.06 4.38 15.29
N GLN A 110 14.00 3.93 14.02
CA GLN A 110 14.35 4.70 12.82
C GLN A 110 13.29 4.48 11.73
N ASN A 111 13.10 5.48 10.85
CA ASN A 111 12.22 5.41 9.68
C ASN A 111 12.43 4.06 8.95
N PRO A 112 11.39 3.22 8.82
CA PRO A 112 11.50 1.87 8.28
C PRO A 112 11.90 1.84 6.81
N PHE A 113 11.93 2.99 6.13
CA PHE A 113 12.34 3.16 4.73
C PHE A 113 13.80 3.62 4.56
N ASN A 114 14.50 3.98 5.66
CA ASN A 114 15.89 4.46 5.64
C ASN A 114 16.90 3.53 6.32
N LYS A 115 16.47 2.39 6.88
CA LYS A 115 17.36 1.38 7.47
C LYS A 115 18.36 0.83 6.43
N PRO A 116 19.63 0.58 6.81
CA PRO A 116 20.58 -0.13 5.95
C PRO A 116 20.03 -1.50 5.53
N GLY A 117 20.13 -1.83 4.23
CA GLY A 117 19.70 -3.13 3.70
C GLY A 117 18.22 -3.22 3.28
N ILE A 118 17.47 -2.12 3.35
CA ILE A 118 16.09 -2.06 2.84
C ILE A 118 16.03 -2.37 1.35
N LYS A 119 15.04 -3.19 1.00
CA LYS A 119 14.73 -3.58 -0.38
C LYS A 119 13.55 -2.81 -0.97
N THR A 120 12.82 -2.06 -0.15
CA THR A 120 11.64 -1.29 -0.58
C THR A 120 12.01 -0.32 -1.70
N ARG A 121 11.33 -0.44 -2.84
CA ARG A 121 11.41 0.52 -3.94
C ARG A 121 10.41 1.63 -3.70
N ILE A 122 10.89 2.87 -3.72
CA ILE A 122 10.09 4.03 -3.35
C ILE A 122 9.90 4.90 -4.58
N PHE A 123 8.65 5.09 -5.01
CA PHE A 123 8.30 5.89 -6.18
C PHE A 123 7.47 7.10 -5.77
N ALA A 124 8.06 8.28 -5.93
CA ALA A 124 7.37 9.55 -5.73
C ALA A 124 6.73 9.97 -7.06
N ILE A 125 5.40 10.03 -7.10
CA ILE A 125 4.63 10.34 -8.32
C ILE A 125 4.31 11.83 -8.32
N ALA A 126 4.90 12.56 -9.27
CA ALA A 126 4.77 14.01 -9.37
C ALA A 126 4.12 14.44 -10.68
N SER A 127 3.58 15.65 -10.69
CA SER A 127 3.09 16.29 -11.92
C SER A 127 3.33 17.80 -11.90
N GLY A 128 3.48 18.38 -13.09
CA GLY A 128 3.58 19.82 -13.26
C GLY A 128 2.31 20.58 -12.91
N LYS A 129 1.15 19.99 -13.23
CA LYS A 129 -0.14 20.65 -13.17
C LYS A 129 -1.19 19.73 -12.57
N GLY A 130 -2.16 20.31 -11.86
CA GLY A 130 -3.37 19.59 -11.47
C GLY A 130 -4.17 19.13 -12.69
N GLY A 131 -4.88 18.00 -12.54
CA GLY A 131 -5.77 17.47 -13.58
C GLY A 131 -5.11 16.58 -14.64
N VAL A 132 -3.81 16.29 -14.56
CA VAL A 132 -3.14 15.33 -15.48
C VAL A 132 -3.44 13.86 -15.16
N GLY A 133 -4.21 13.58 -14.09
CA GLY A 133 -4.55 12.23 -13.64
C GLY A 133 -3.45 11.53 -12.84
N LYS A 134 -2.54 12.29 -12.22
CA LYS A 134 -1.48 11.78 -11.32
C LYS A 134 -2.00 10.74 -10.31
N SER A 135 -3.00 11.08 -9.51
CA SER A 135 -3.53 10.18 -8.48
C SER A 135 -4.20 8.94 -9.06
N SER A 136 -4.83 9.05 -10.23
CA SER A 136 -5.36 7.90 -10.97
C SER A 136 -4.23 6.97 -11.44
N VAL A 137 -3.11 7.52 -11.93
CA VAL A 137 -1.92 6.74 -12.27
C VAL A 137 -1.34 6.08 -11.01
N THR A 138 -1.20 6.82 -9.90
CA THR A 138 -0.69 6.28 -8.63
C THR A 138 -1.56 5.12 -8.13
N ALA A 139 -2.89 5.28 -8.13
CA ALA A 139 -3.82 4.26 -7.65
C ALA A 139 -3.76 2.97 -8.48
N ASN A 140 -3.80 3.09 -9.81
CA ASN A 140 -3.73 1.93 -10.69
C ASN A 140 -2.35 1.27 -10.67
N LEU A 141 -1.26 2.05 -10.54
CA LEU A 141 0.07 1.48 -10.40
C LEU A 141 0.24 0.72 -9.07
N ALA A 142 -0.25 1.27 -7.96
CA ALA A 142 -0.24 0.58 -6.66
C ALA A 142 -1.06 -0.73 -6.71
N ALA A 143 -2.27 -0.66 -7.25
CA ALA A 143 -3.12 -1.85 -7.44
C ALA A 143 -2.45 -2.91 -8.34
N THR A 144 -1.70 -2.47 -9.35
CA THR A 144 -0.94 -3.38 -10.23
C THR A 144 0.17 -4.09 -9.48
N PHE A 145 0.96 -3.38 -8.66
CA PHE A 145 1.99 -4.02 -7.84
C PHE A 145 1.38 -5.06 -6.89
N ALA A 146 0.29 -4.71 -6.21
CA ALA A 146 -0.42 -5.65 -5.34
C ALA A 146 -0.93 -6.88 -6.11
N ALA A 147 -1.54 -6.70 -7.28
CA ALA A 147 -2.04 -7.81 -8.11
C ALA A 147 -0.92 -8.67 -8.72
N LEU A 148 0.31 -8.14 -8.82
CA LEU A 148 1.51 -8.90 -9.19
C LEU A 148 2.17 -9.61 -8.00
N GLY A 149 1.63 -9.45 -6.78
CA GLY A 149 2.08 -10.14 -5.57
C GLY A 149 3.11 -9.38 -4.72
N TYR A 150 3.36 -8.11 -5.00
CA TYR A 150 4.25 -7.27 -4.18
C TYR A 150 3.52 -6.74 -2.93
N ASP A 151 4.17 -6.76 -1.76
CA ASP A 151 3.66 -6.02 -0.59
C ASP A 151 3.72 -4.53 -0.88
N THR A 152 2.56 -3.89 -1.06
CA THR A 152 2.44 -2.56 -1.65
C THR A 152 1.85 -1.58 -0.65
N ALA A 153 2.55 -0.46 -0.46
CA ALA A 153 2.10 0.66 0.35
C ALA A 153 1.91 1.92 -0.51
N ALA A 154 0.92 2.76 -0.15
CA ALA A 154 0.67 4.04 -0.79
C ALA A 154 0.41 5.16 0.23
N ILE A 155 1.06 6.31 0.04
CA ILE A 155 0.83 7.52 0.84
C ILE A 155 0.23 8.58 -0.08
N ASP A 156 -0.97 9.07 0.28
CA ASP A 156 -1.56 10.24 -0.35
C ASP A 156 -1.01 11.52 0.31
N ALA A 157 -0.11 12.20 -0.39
CA ALA A 157 0.53 13.42 0.06
C ALA A 157 -0.05 14.67 -0.63
N ASP A 158 -1.21 14.55 -1.29
CA ASP A 158 -1.95 15.65 -1.90
C ASP A 158 -3.04 16.17 -0.95
N ILE A 159 -2.74 17.17 -0.14
CA ILE A 159 -3.66 17.67 0.89
C ILE A 159 -4.87 18.39 0.32
N TYR A 160 -4.70 19.06 -0.84
CA TYR A 160 -5.76 19.85 -1.44
C TYR A 160 -6.67 19.01 -2.34
N GLY A 161 -6.15 17.90 -2.87
CA GLY A 161 -6.84 17.05 -3.82
C GLY A 161 -6.73 15.56 -3.51
N PHE A 162 -6.70 15.18 -2.22
CA PHE A 162 -6.60 13.78 -1.82
C PHE A 162 -7.69 12.97 -2.53
N SER A 163 -7.28 11.88 -3.14
CA SER A 163 -8.16 11.10 -4.00
C SER A 163 -7.87 9.61 -3.94
N LEU A 164 -6.71 9.21 -3.40
CA LEU A 164 -6.39 7.79 -3.27
C LEU A 164 -7.45 7.02 -2.47
N PRO A 165 -7.90 7.44 -1.27
CA PRO A 165 -8.91 6.66 -0.53
C PRO A 165 -10.18 6.45 -1.35
N ARG A 166 -10.62 7.49 -2.05
CA ARG A 166 -11.81 7.44 -2.90
C ARG A 166 -11.63 6.46 -4.07
N LEU A 167 -10.49 6.49 -4.75
CA LEU A 167 -10.17 5.61 -5.88
C LEU A 167 -10.07 4.12 -5.47
N PHE A 168 -9.86 3.86 -4.17
CA PHE A 168 -9.85 2.52 -3.59
C PHE A 168 -11.16 2.14 -2.88
N GLY A 169 -12.17 3.03 -2.87
CA GLY A 169 -13.45 2.77 -2.19
C GLY A 169 -13.34 2.76 -0.66
N VAL A 170 -12.32 3.41 -0.12
CA VAL A 170 -12.04 3.47 1.31
C VAL A 170 -12.79 4.64 1.94
N HIS A 171 -13.64 4.31 2.92
CA HIS A 171 -14.39 5.27 3.73
C HIS A 171 -14.07 5.19 5.23
N THR A 172 -13.24 4.22 5.63
CA THR A 172 -12.82 4.01 7.01
C THR A 172 -11.61 4.88 7.36
N GLN A 173 -11.43 5.14 8.66
CA GLN A 173 -10.27 5.84 9.19
C GLN A 173 -9.20 4.83 9.67
N PRO A 174 -7.91 5.19 9.65
CA PRO A 174 -6.85 4.41 10.26
C PRO A 174 -7.13 4.11 11.73
N THR A 175 -6.96 2.85 12.13
CA THR A 175 -7.09 2.44 13.53
C THR A 175 -5.86 2.92 14.32
N ASN A 176 -6.07 3.45 15.52
CA ASN A 176 -4.99 3.88 16.41
C ASN A 176 -4.79 2.86 17.54
N LEU A 177 -3.65 2.16 17.52
CA LEU A 177 -3.20 1.22 18.54
C LEU A 177 -2.19 1.91 19.47
N ASN A 178 -2.65 2.55 20.55
CA ASN A 178 -1.81 3.24 21.54
C ASN A 178 -0.71 4.14 20.93
N GLY A 179 -1.12 4.98 19.97
CA GLY A 179 -0.26 5.93 19.27
C GLY A 179 0.56 5.31 18.13
N MET A 180 0.18 4.13 17.64
CA MET A 180 0.63 3.56 16.37
C MET A 180 -0.56 3.51 15.42
N LEU A 181 -0.40 3.98 14.19
CA LEU A 181 -1.48 4.01 13.21
C LEU A 181 -1.44 2.76 12.34
N MET A 182 -2.56 2.06 12.22
CA MET A 182 -2.72 0.96 11.27
C MET A 182 -3.19 1.54 9.93
N PRO A 183 -2.47 1.30 8.82
CA PRO A 183 -2.91 1.75 7.50
C PRO A 183 -4.21 1.06 7.12
N VAL A 184 -5.03 1.71 6.32
CA VAL A 184 -6.21 1.05 5.76
C VAL A 184 -5.78 0.19 4.59
N THR A 185 -6.26 -1.05 4.51
CA THR A 185 -5.93 -1.95 3.39
C THR A 185 -7.13 -2.09 2.46
N ALA A 186 -6.92 -1.86 1.17
CA ALA A 186 -7.93 -2.07 0.14
C ALA A 186 -7.26 -2.55 -1.15
N TRP A 187 -7.89 -3.51 -1.84
CA TRP A 187 -7.37 -4.07 -3.09
C TRP A 187 -5.90 -4.53 -3.01
N GLY A 188 -5.49 -5.08 -1.86
CA GLY A 188 -4.12 -5.53 -1.59
C GLY A 188 -3.09 -4.42 -1.33
N VAL A 189 -3.52 -3.15 -1.23
CA VAL A 189 -2.66 -2.00 -0.98
C VAL A 189 -2.90 -1.46 0.43
N LYS A 190 -1.84 -1.33 1.23
CA LYS A 190 -1.84 -0.61 2.51
C LYS A 190 -1.74 0.88 2.22
N MET A 191 -2.65 1.69 2.73
CA MET A 191 -2.67 3.11 2.42
C MET A 191 -2.93 4.01 3.61
N ILE A 192 -2.34 5.21 3.54
CA ILE A 192 -2.72 6.32 4.41
C ILE A 192 -2.91 7.58 3.57
N SER A 193 -3.90 8.38 3.95
CA SER A 193 -4.14 9.67 3.35
C SER A 193 -4.44 10.69 4.42
N ILE A 194 -3.97 11.90 4.21
CA ILE A 194 -4.31 13.05 5.04
C ILE A 194 -5.82 13.33 5.07
N GLY A 195 -6.53 13.00 3.98
CA GLY A 195 -7.98 13.14 3.88
C GLY A 195 -8.74 12.30 4.90
N MET A 196 -8.16 11.17 5.35
CA MET A 196 -8.77 10.30 6.36
C MET A 196 -8.87 10.98 7.75
N PHE A 197 -7.99 11.95 8.03
CA PHE A 197 -7.98 12.70 9.29
C PHE A 197 -8.69 14.05 9.19
N ALA A 198 -8.96 14.51 7.98
CA ALA A 198 -9.49 15.84 7.74
C ALA A 198 -11.00 15.96 8.00
N GLY A 199 -11.72 14.83 7.97
CA GLY A 199 -13.19 14.81 7.98
C GLY A 199 -13.74 15.34 6.65
N ALA A 200 -14.74 14.65 6.08
CA ALA A 200 -15.22 14.91 4.72
C ALA A 200 -15.71 16.34 4.45
N ASP A 201 -16.11 17.09 5.50
CA ASP A 201 -16.80 18.38 5.37
C ASP A 201 -15.95 19.62 5.70
N ARG A 202 -14.66 19.46 6.04
CA ARG A 202 -13.82 20.60 6.46
C ARG A 202 -12.73 20.89 5.44
N ALA A 203 -12.81 22.06 4.83
CA ALA A 203 -11.69 22.64 4.08
C ALA A 203 -10.55 22.93 5.06
N ILE A 204 -9.60 22.01 5.11
CA ILE A 204 -8.48 22.09 6.04
C ILE A 204 -7.36 22.90 5.40
N LEU A 205 -7.10 24.10 5.95
CA LEU A 205 -5.96 24.92 5.54
C LEU A 205 -4.70 24.51 6.33
N TRP A 206 -3.91 23.60 5.76
CA TRP A 206 -2.59 23.30 6.33
C TRP A 206 -1.50 24.16 5.68
N ARG A 207 -0.61 24.71 6.51
CA ARG A 207 0.57 25.47 6.08
C ARG A 207 1.75 24.51 5.91
N GLY A 208 2.62 24.75 4.92
CA GLY A 208 3.75 23.88 4.52
C GLY A 208 4.47 23.09 5.63
N PRO A 209 4.93 23.73 6.73
CA PRO A 209 5.62 23.02 7.82
C PRO A 209 4.79 21.98 8.59
N ARG A 210 3.45 21.99 8.46
CA ARG A 210 2.60 20.90 8.97
C ARG A 210 2.56 19.73 7.99
N LEU A 211 2.64 19.98 6.69
CA LEU A 211 2.62 18.93 5.66
C LEU A 211 3.86 18.04 5.77
N GLN A 212 5.03 18.67 5.87
CA GLN A 212 6.29 17.96 6.06
C GLN A 212 6.24 17.09 7.32
N ARG A 213 5.81 17.66 8.45
CA ARG A 213 5.67 16.90 9.71
C ARG A 213 4.68 15.74 9.60
N SER A 214 3.60 15.90 8.87
CA SER A 214 2.63 14.82 8.70
C SER A 214 3.14 13.72 7.77
N LEU A 215 3.91 14.05 6.74
CA LEU A 215 4.63 13.04 5.97
C LEU A 215 5.63 12.28 6.86
N GLU A 216 6.45 12.98 7.64
CA GLU A 216 7.37 12.36 8.60
C GLU A 216 6.63 11.45 9.57
N GLN A 217 5.48 11.91 10.09
CA GLN A 217 4.63 11.15 10.99
C GLN A 217 4.05 9.90 10.31
N PHE A 218 3.60 10.00 9.06
CA PHE A 218 3.13 8.83 8.32
C PHE A 218 4.24 7.81 8.08
N LEU A 219 5.48 8.26 7.89
CA LEU A 219 6.62 7.35 7.72
C LEU A 219 7.04 6.70 9.05
N SER A 220 6.91 7.39 10.18
CA SER A 220 7.34 6.89 11.49
C SER A 220 6.28 6.14 12.28
N ASP A 221 5.05 6.65 12.31
CA ASP A 221 4.02 6.24 13.27
C ASP A 221 3.08 5.17 12.70
N VAL A 222 3.12 4.95 11.37
CA VAL A 222 2.26 3.97 10.70
C VAL A 222 2.93 2.60 10.62
N TRP A 223 2.14 1.57 10.90
CA TRP A 223 2.56 0.17 10.75
C TRP A 223 2.54 -0.27 9.29
N TRP A 224 3.60 0.03 8.54
CA TRP A 224 3.74 -0.40 7.15
C TRP A 224 4.14 -1.88 6.98
N GLY A 225 4.71 -2.52 8.00
CA GLY A 225 5.46 -3.77 7.83
C GLY A 225 6.77 -3.54 7.07
N GLU A 226 7.05 -4.37 6.06
CA GLU A 226 8.22 -4.28 5.19
C GLU A 226 7.79 -4.35 3.71
N PRO A 227 7.10 -3.32 3.19
CA PRO A 227 6.57 -3.38 1.83
C PRO A 227 7.70 -3.46 0.80
N ASP A 228 7.49 -4.22 -0.27
CA ASP A 228 8.37 -4.27 -1.44
C ASP A 228 8.35 -2.93 -2.20
N VAL A 229 7.19 -2.27 -2.23
CA VAL A 229 6.98 -1.03 -2.97
C VAL A 229 6.22 0.00 -2.13
N LEU A 230 6.72 1.25 -2.12
CA LEU A 230 6.04 2.41 -1.55
C LEU A 230 5.79 3.45 -2.64
N LEU A 231 4.52 3.82 -2.87
CA LEU A 231 4.13 4.90 -3.77
C LEU A 231 3.76 6.14 -2.97
N LEU A 232 4.23 7.32 -3.40
CA LEU A 232 3.83 8.61 -2.83
C LEU A 232 3.11 9.44 -3.89
N ASP A 233 1.84 9.75 -3.65
CA ASP A 233 1.05 10.63 -4.51
C ASP A 233 1.27 12.09 -4.12
N LEU A 234 2.17 12.80 -4.81
CA LEU A 234 2.58 14.15 -4.40
C LEU A 234 1.58 15.22 -4.82
N ALA A 235 1.43 16.30 -4.05
CA ALA A 235 0.66 17.47 -4.51
C ALA A 235 1.22 18.06 -5.83
N PRO A 236 0.38 18.61 -6.72
CA PRO A 236 0.83 19.19 -7.99
C PRO A 236 1.68 20.44 -7.77
N GLY A 237 2.73 20.62 -8.58
CA GLY A 237 3.47 21.89 -8.68
C GLY A 237 4.27 22.33 -7.44
N THR A 238 4.33 21.56 -6.35
CA THR A 238 5.00 21.96 -5.11
C THR A 238 6.40 21.34 -5.00
N GLY A 239 7.42 22.08 -5.43
CA GLY A 239 8.83 21.70 -5.21
C GLY A 239 9.13 21.39 -3.73
N ASP A 240 8.45 22.05 -2.80
CA ASP A 240 8.58 21.84 -1.35
C ASP A 240 8.24 20.42 -0.89
N MET A 241 7.23 19.78 -1.49
CA MET A 241 6.88 18.39 -1.15
C MET A 241 7.94 17.42 -1.68
N ALA A 242 8.46 17.64 -2.88
CA ALA A 242 9.54 16.84 -3.43
C ALA A 242 10.83 16.97 -2.59
N ILE A 243 11.14 18.16 -2.08
CA ILE A 243 12.24 18.39 -1.12
C ILE A 243 12.00 17.61 0.18
N SER A 244 10.80 17.73 0.75
CA SER A 244 10.43 17.02 1.98
C SER A 244 10.56 15.50 1.82
N VAL A 245 10.12 14.97 0.67
CA VAL A 245 10.27 13.55 0.33
C VAL A 245 11.74 13.17 0.21
N ALA A 246 12.56 13.93 -0.52
CA ALA A 246 13.97 13.61 -0.68
C ALA A 246 14.77 13.66 0.63
N GLN A 247 14.39 14.54 1.56
CA GLN A 247 14.97 14.59 2.90
C GLN A 247 14.53 13.40 3.77
N ALA A 248 13.25 13.05 3.72
CA ALA A 248 12.70 11.97 4.52
C ALA A 248 13.02 10.57 3.96
N LEU A 249 13.18 10.44 2.64
CA LEU A 249 13.35 9.20 1.87
C LEU A 249 14.45 9.37 0.79
N PRO A 250 15.74 9.29 1.16
CA PRO A 250 16.84 9.54 0.24
C PRO A 250 16.93 8.57 -0.95
N ASN A 251 16.32 7.40 -0.85
CA ASN A 251 16.28 6.38 -1.91
C ASN A 251 15.05 6.48 -2.81
N ALA A 252 14.21 7.49 -2.63
CA ALA A 252 13.05 7.71 -3.49
C ALA A 252 13.47 7.99 -4.94
N GLU A 253 12.68 7.49 -5.88
CA GLU A 253 12.82 7.77 -7.31
C GLU A 253 11.57 8.52 -7.79
N LEU A 254 11.76 9.56 -8.60
CA LEU A 254 10.69 10.41 -9.13
C LEU A 254 10.11 9.81 -10.42
N VAL A 255 8.78 9.68 -10.49
CA VAL A 255 8.05 9.38 -11.72
C VAL A 255 7.23 10.61 -12.08
N VAL A 256 7.42 11.14 -13.29
CA VAL A 256 6.77 12.36 -13.73
C VAL A 256 5.56 12.03 -14.60
N VAL A 257 4.37 12.44 -14.16
CA VAL A 257 3.13 12.30 -14.92
C VAL A 257 2.85 13.60 -15.69
N THR A 258 2.55 13.46 -16.98
CA THR A 258 2.19 14.57 -17.87
C THR A 258 1.05 14.19 -18.81
N THR A 259 0.62 15.10 -19.69
CA THR A 259 -0.30 14.85 -20.80
C THR A 259 0.31 15.36 -22.10
N PRO A 260 -0.25 15.01 -23.28
CA PRO A 260 0.29 15.46 -24.57
C PRO A 260 0.31 16.99 -24.76
N GLN A 261 -0.52 17.72 -24.01
CA GLN A 261 -0.67 19.16 -24.14
C GLN A 261 0.64 19.88 -23.81
N PRO A 262 1.14 20.79 -24.67
CA PRO A 262 2.40 21.51 -24.42
C PRO A 262 2.43 22.22 -23.06
N SER A 263 1.32 22.84 -22.66
CA SER A 263 1.23 23.53 -21.36
C SER A 263 1.40 22.60 -20.15
N ALA A 264 0.97 21.34 -20.25
CA ALA A 264 1.20 20.36 -19.19
C ALA A 264 2.64 19.81 -19.23
N SER A 265 3.18 19.58 -20.44
CA SER A 265 4.55 19.11 -20.64
C SER A 265 5.59 20.10 -20.12
N ASP A 266 5.46 21.39 -20.45
CA ASP A 266 6.41 22.43 -20.05
C ASP A 266 6.51 22.58 -18.51
N ILE A 267 5.37 22.44 -17.82
CA ILE A 267 5.35 22.49 -16.35
C ILE A 267 5.85 21.17 -15.76
N ALA A 268 5.55 20.03 -16.39
CA ALA A 268 6.08 18.73 -15.96
C ALA A 268 7.61 18.67 -16.02
N VAL A 269 8.24 19.30 -17.02
CA VAL A 269 9.70 19.47 -17.07
C VAL A 269 10.19 20.21 -15.85
N ARG A 270 9.58 21.34 -15.50
CA ARG A 270 9.95 22.10 -14.29
C ARG A 270 9.83 21.26 -13.02
N SER A 271 8.78 20.46 -12.88
CA SER A 271 8.63 19.54 -11.76
C SER A 271 9.71 18.45 -11.73
N GLY A 272 10.08 17.89 -12.88
CA GLY A 272 11.18 16.93 -12.96
C GLY A 272 12.54 17.56 -12.66
N LEU A 273 12.77 18.81 -13.04
CA LEU A 273 14.00 19.56 -12.72
C LEU A 273 14.16 19.88 -11.24
N VAL A 274 13.11 19.74 -10.41
CA VAL A 274 13.27 19.78 -8.95
C VAL A 274 14.27 18.72 -8.49
N ALA A 275 14.40 17.60 -9.21
CA ALA A 275 15.43 16.58 -9.00
C ALA A 275 16.88 17.10 -9.11
N LEU A 276 17.13 18.28 -9.71
CA LEU A 276 18.46 18.91 -9.66
C LEU A 276 18.75 19.56 -8.31
N GLN A 277 17.71 19.92 -7.57
CA GLN A 277 17.81 20.61 -6.27
C GLN A 277 17.81 19.64 -5.10
N VAL A 278 17.48 18.37 -5.34
CA VAL A 278 17.34 17.33 -4.32
C VAL A 278 18.01 16.04 -4.79
N PRO A 279 18.56 15.19 -3.90
CA PRO A 279 19.23 13.96 -4.30
C PRO A 279 18.25 12.84 -4.69
N MET A 280 17.34 13.11 -5.64
CA MET A 280 16.30 12.19 -6.08
C MET A 280 16.47 11.89 -7.57
N LYS A 281 16.54 10.61 -7.95
CA LYS A 281 16.69 10.21 -9.36
C LYS A 281 15.33 10.25 -10.05
N VAL A 282 15.26 10.79 -11.27
CA VAL A 282 14.06 10.68 -12.12
C VAL A 282 14.09 9.34 -12.83
N ARG A 283 13.13 8.47 -12.51
CA ARG A 283 13.04 7.12 -13.08
C ARG A 283 12.48 7.12 -14.50
N GLY A 284 11.55 8.03 -14.78
CA GLY A 284 10.95 8.15 -16.10
C GLY A 284 9.68 9.00 -16.12
N VAL A 285 9.07 9.07 -17.30
CA VAL A 285 7.87 9.86 -17.59
C VAL A 285 6.71 8.94 -17.93
N VAL A 286 5.52 9.25 -17.44
CA VAL A 286 4.26 8.63 -17.87
C VAL A 286 3.41 9.70 -18.54
N GLU A 287 3.06 9.50 -19.80
CA GLU A 287 2.09 10.34 -20.49
C GLU A 287 0.70 9.74 -20.28
N ASN A 288 -0.18 10.51 -19.63
CA ASN A 288 -1.57 10.12 -19.43
C ASN A 288 -2.47 10.81 -20.46
N MET A 289 -3.64 10.23 -20.71
CA MET A 289 -4.61 10.74 -21.69
C MET A 289 -3.99 10.95 -23.08
N SER A 290 -3.10 10.04 -23.49
CA SER A 290 -2.32 10.14 -24.73
C SER A 290 -3.17 10.03 -26.00
N TYR A 291 -4.21 9.21 -25.94
CA TYR A 291 -5.14 8.98 -27.04
C TYR A 291 -6.47 8.44 -26.51
N PHE A 292 -7.54 8.59 -27.27
CA PHE A 292 -8.82 7.90 -27.06
C PHE A 292 -9.01 6.88 -28.18
N GLU A 293 -9.21 5.62 -27.82
CA GLU A 293 -9.47 4.58 -28.82
C GLU A 293 -10.96 4.46 -29.10
N HIS A 294 -11.35 4.70 -30.35
CA HIS A 294 -12.74 4.60 -30.79
C HIS A 294 -12.81 3.83 -32.10
N ARG A 295 -13.47 2.66 -32.07
CA ARG A 295 -13.70 1.82 -33.26
C ARG A 295 -12.40 1.46 -34.03
N GLY A 296 -11.31 1.23 -33.29
CA GLY A 296 -10.01 0.88 -33.87
C GLY A 296 -9.15 2.09 -34.31
N GLU A 297 -9.64 3.32 -34.16
CA GLU A 297 -8.87 4.53 -34.40
C GLU A 297 -8.39 5.16 -33.08
N ARG A 298 -7.15 5.67 -33.08
CA ARG A 298 -6.58 6.42 -31.94
C ARG A 298 -6.71 7.92 -32.18
N LEU A 299 -7.65 8.54 -31.48
CA LEU A 299 -7.92 9.96 -31.55
C LEU A 299 -7.04 10.72 -30.55
N LYS A 300 -6.21 11.63 -31.06
CA LYS A 300 -5.27 12.45 -30.27
C LYS A 300 -5.95 13.72 -29.73
N ILE A 301 -6.95 13.54 -28.87
CA ILE A 301 -7.83 14.64 -28.38
C ILE A 301 -7.03 15.80 -27.79
N PHE A 302 -5.93 15.50 -27.10
CA PHE A 302 -5.10 16.49 -26.41
C PHE A 302 -3.76 16.78 -27.11
N GLY A 303 -3.59 16.31 -28.35
CA GLY A 303 -2.33 16.36 -29.09
C GLY A 303 -1.47 15.11 -28.88
N GLU A 304 -0.19 15.22 -29.20
CA GLU A 304 0.79 14.13 -29.10
C GLU A 304 2.20 14.62 -28.73
N GLY A 305 3.05 13.69 -28.28
CA GLY A 305 4.48 13.91 -28.07
C GLY A 305 4.82 14.73 -26.82
N GLY A 306 3.89 14.92 -25.88
CA GLY A 306 4.14 15.65 -24.64
C GLY A 306 5.09 14.90 -23.72
N GLY A 307 4.86 13.60 -23.52
CA GLY A 307 5.69 12.71 -22.74
C GLY A 307 7.10 12.57 -23.30
N GLU A 308 7.22 12.44 -24.63
CA GLU A 308 8.52 12.38 -25.34
C GLU A 308 9.30 13.68 -25.14
N ARG A 309 8.63 14.83 -25.23
CA ARG A 309 9.24 16.14 -24.97
C ARG A 309 9.78 16.25 -23.56
N VAL A 310 8.99 15.84 -22.55
CA VAL A 310 9.41 15.85 -21.14
C VAL A 310 10.60 14.91 -20.94
N SER A 311 10.52 13.68 -21.47
CA SER A 311 11.59 12.67 -21.40
C SER A 311 12.90 13.20 -21.99
N LEU A 312 12.85 13.78 -23.20
CA LEU A 312 14.04 14.33 -23.88
C LEU A 312 14.64 15.49 -23.09
N GLN A 313 13.81 16.44 -22.66
CA GLN A 313 14.29 17.61 -21.92
C GLN A 313 14.88 17.22 -20.56
N LEU A 314 14.23 16.32 -19.82
CA LEU A 314 14.78 15.84 -18.56
C LEU A 314 16.09 15.08 -18.78
N SER A 315 16.19 14.27 -19.82
CA SER A 315 17.43 13.55 -20.14
C SER A 315 18.59 14.51 -20.41
N GLN A 316 18.34 15.57 -21.19
CA GLN A 316 19.33 16.60 -21.51
C GLN A 316 19.78 17.38 -20.27
N ASN A 317 18.84 17.79 -19.42
CA ASN A 317 19.14 18.62 -18.26
C ASN A 317 19.77 17.84 -17.09
N LEU A 318 19.41 16.56 -16.93
CA LEU A 318 19.89 15.71 -15.84
C LEU A 318 21.19 14.95 -16.19
N GLY A 319 21.56 14.90 -17.48
CA GLY A 319 22.79 14.27 -17.95
C GLY A 319 22.74 12.73 -17.98
N TYR A 320 21.55 12.13 -17.91
CA TYR A 320 21.34 10.68 -18.07
C TYR A 320 19.98 10.41 -18.75
N GLU A 321 19.79 9.21 -19.30
CA GLU A 321 18.54 8.84 -19.97
C GLU A 321 17.35 8.77 -18.98
N VAL A 322 16.31 9.55 -19.26
CA VAL A 322 15.01 9.51 -18.58
C VAL A 322 13.97 8.98 -19.58
N PRO A 323 13.57 7.70 -19.50
CA PRO A 323 12.70 7.08 -20.50
C PRO A 323 11.24 7.56 -20.37
N LEU A 324 10.52 7.54 -21.51
CA LEU A 324 9.06 7.51 -21.52
C LEU A 324 8.62 6.07 -21.20
N LEU A 325 8.08 5.87 -19.99
CA LEU A 325 7.75 4.55 -19.45
C LEU A 325 6.43 4.00 -19.99
N ALA A 326 5.45 4.88 -20.22
CA ALA A 326 4.12 4.50 -20.68
C ALA A 326 3.37 5.67 -21.31
N GLN A 327 2.46 5.33 -22.22
CA GLN A 327 1.43 6.22 -22.77
C GLN A 327 0.06 5.60 -22.48
N LEU A 328 -0.71 6.21 -21.59
CA LEU A 328 -1.98 5.68 -21.11
C LEU A 328 -3.14 6.29 -21.91
N PRO A 329 -4.13 5.48 -22.32
CA PRO A 329 -5.30 5.97 -23.02
C PRO A 329 -6.18 6.82 -22.09
N LEU A 330 -6.97 7.72 -22.69
CA LEU A 330 -8.11 8.33 -22.04
C LEU A 330 -9.29 7.36 -22.17
N GLU A 331 -9.76 6.76 -21.08
CA GLU A 331 -10.91 5.84 -21.12
C GLU A 331 -12.03 6.32 -20.18
N PRO A 332 -13.29 6.36 -20.62
CA PRO A 332 -14.43 6.65 -19.73
C PRO A 332 -14.53 5.66 -18.57
N GLU A 333 -14.19 4.39 -18.81
CA GLU A 333 -14.23 3.33 -17.81
C GLU A 333 -13.27 3.57 -16.64
N LEU A 334 -12.10 4.18 -16.89
CA LEU A 334 -11.15 4.61 -15.86
C LEU A 334 -11.81 5.58 -14.87
N ARG A 335 -12.58 6.55 -15.39
CA ARG A 335 -13.34 7.49 -14.57
C ARG A 335 -14.45 6.77 -13.81
N GLU A 336 -15.28 6.00 -14.50
CA GLU A 336 -16.46 5.37 -13.89
C GLU A 336 -16.09 4.37 -12.81
N THR A 337 -15.12 3.50 -13.08
CA THR A 337 -14.63 2.51 -12.11
C THR A 337 -13.91 3.17 -10.95
N GLY A 338 -13.06 4.17 -11.23
CA GLY A 338 -12.35 4.92 -10.18
C GLY A 338 -13.31 5.69 -9.26
N GLU A 339 -14.35 6.32 -9.81
CA GLU A 339 -15.37 7.03 -9.04
C GLU A 339 -16.28 6.09 -8.24
N ALA A 340 -16.42 4.83 -8.69
CA ALA A 340 -17.12 3.77 -7.96
C ALA A 340 -16.26 3.12 -6.86
N GLY A 341 -15.00 3.53 -6.68
CA GLY A 341 -14.15 3.05 -5.59
C GLY A 341 -13.35 1.79 -5.89
N ARG A 342 -13.03 1.54 -7.15
CA ARG A 342 -12.10 0.47 -7.55
C ARG A 342 -11.00 1.02 -8.45
N PRO A 343 -9.72 0.63 -8.26
CA PRO A 343 -8.68 0.87 -9.26
C PRO A 343 -9.08 0.22 -10.59
N ALA A 344 -9.25 1.02 -11.64
CA ALA A 344 -9.79 0.57 -12.93
C ALA A 344 -8.96 -0.52 -13.63
N VAL A 345 -7.69 -0.67 -13.27
CA VAL A 345 -6.79 -1.71 -13.76
C VAL A 345 -7.15 -3.11 -13.23
N LEU A 346 -8.03 -3.21 -12.23
CA LEU A 346 -8.47 -4.46 -11.62
C LEU A 346 -9.87 -4.88 -12.12
N THR A 347 -10.12 -6.19 -12.11
CA THR A 347 -11.46 -6.78 -12.29
C THR A 347 -12.29 -6.67 -11.01
N GLU A 348 -13.56 -7.09 -11.03
CA GLU A 348 -14.42 -7.17 -9.83
C GLU A 348 -13.82 -8.06 -8.74
N GLU A 349 -13.11 -9.10 -9.15
CA GLU A 349 -12.46 -10.07 -8.28
C GLU A 349 -11.09 -9.59 -7.78
N GLY A 350 -10.64 -8.39 -8.18
CA GLY A 350 -9.35 -7.82 -7.79
C GLY A 350 -8.15 -8.36 -8.57
N ALA A 351 -8.37 -9.12 -9.66
CA ALA A 351 -7.30 -9.58 -10.54
C ALA A 351 -6.88 -8.46 -11.49
N LEU A 352 -5.60 -8.45 -11.91
CA LEU A 352 -5.13 -7.51 -12.92
C LEU A 352 -5.81 -7.80 -14.26
N ARG A 353 -6.38 -6.77 -14.90
CA ARG A 353 -6.95 -6.88 -16.25
C ARG A 353 -5.89 -7.37 -17.25
N THR A 354 -6.34 -8.10 -18.26
CA THR A 354 -5.48 -8.63 -19.33
C THR A 354 -5.63 -7.88 -20.66
N ASP A 355 -6.45 -6.82 -20.67
CA ASP A 355 -6.63 -5.94 -21.82
C ASP A 355 -5.48 -4.93 -21.95
N GLY A 356 -5.62 -3.97 -22.88
CA GLY A 356 -4.60 -2.97 -23.16
C GLY A 356 -4.19 -2.15 -21.94
N LEU A 357 -5.15 -1.77 -21.09
CA LEU A 357 -4.88 -0.99 -19.89
C LEU A 357 -4.07 -1.81 -18.88
N GLY A 358 -4.52 -3.02 -18.55
CA GLY A 358 -3.84 -3.90 -17.60
C GLY A 358 -2.45 -4.33 -18.08
N ALA A 359 -2.29 -4.60 -19.38
CA ALA A 359 -0.99 -4.89 -19.98
C ALA A 359 -0.02 -3.69 -19.89
N THR A 360 -0.52 -2.47 -20.12
CA THR A 360 0.30 -1.26 -20.06
C THR A 360 0.78 -0.99 -18.63
N PHE A 361 -0.10 -1.10 -17.63
CA PHE A 361 0.28 -0.94 -16.23
C PHE A 361 1.23 -2.06 -15.75
N ARG A 362 1.05 -3.30 -16.21
CA ARG A 362 2.02 -4.38 -15.95
C ARG A 362 3.42 -4.03 -16.44
N GLN A 363 3.53 -3.60 -17.70
CA GLN A 363 4.81 -3.20 -18.29
C GLN A 363 5.43 -2.01 -17.56
N LEU A 364 4.61 -1.04 -17.14
CA LEU A 364 5.06 0.09 -16.34
C LEU A 364 5.65 -0.39 -15.00
N ALA A 365 4.93 -1.23 -14.26
CA ALA A 365 5.39 -1.79 -12.98
C ALA A 365 6.70 -2.58 -13.14
N GLU A 366 6.78 -3.47 -14.13
CA GLU A 366 8.00 -4.24 -14.43
C GLU A 366 9.18 -3.33 -14.80
N SER A 367 8.95 -2.28 -15.59
CA SER A 367 9.99 -1.33 -16.01
C SER A 367 10.55 -0.53 -14.83
N LEU A 368 9.68 -0.14 -13.89
CA LEU A 368 10.07 0.53 -12.66
C LEU A 368 10.92 -0.40 -11.77
N MET A 369 10.57 -1.69 -11.69
CA MET A 369 11.30 -2.66 -10.86
C MET A 369 12.65 -3.07 -11.43
N ARG A 370 12.85 -3.01 -12.76
CA ARG A 370 14.18 -3.20 -13.36
C ARG A 370 15.17 -2.19 -12.78
N VAL A 371 16.24 -2.68 -12.16
CA VAL A 371 17.35 -1.83 -11.70
C VAL A 371 18.07 -1.31 -12.95
N PRO A 372 18.22 0.02 -13.13
CA PRO A 372 18.97 0.55 -14.26
C PRO A 372 20.41 0.03 -14.20
N LEU A 373 20.93 -0.42 -15.35
CA LEU A 373 22.34 -0.77 -15.49
C LEU A 373 23.18 0.45 -15.07
N ARG A 374 24.15 0.23 -14.19
CA ARG A 374 25.05 1.26 -13.66
C ARG A 374 25.91 1.88 -14.75
#